data_AF-K1RWZ4-F1
#
_entry.id   AF-K1RWZ4-F1
#
_cell.length_a   1.000
_cell.length_b   1.000
_cell.length_c   1.000
_cell.angle_alpha   90.00
_cell.angle_beta   90.00
_cell.angle_gamma   90.00
#
_symmetry.space_group_name_H-M   'P 1'
#
loop_
_entity.id
_entity.type
_entity.pdbx_description
1 polymer ?
#
loop_
_entity_poly.entity_id
_entity_poly.type
_entity_poly.pdbx_seq_one_letter_code
_entity_poly.pdbx_strand_id
1 'polypeptide(L)'
;IVHSKLPAAEKFEHWLFDEVVPTIRKTGGYMTDSLLERIQKEPAVIMEFAQALIREKNRVKALEVELNTAKPKADYYDAFINPDDCTNIRTTAKELKIPERKFVQFLLKEKYLFRSPSGQLLPYNKDSNAGLFIVRDFVTYCYTGSQTYFTPKGKEVIRMKFQKKCGEELLPKIAR
;
A
#
# COMPACT_ATOMS: atom_id res chain seq x y z
N ILE A 1 -29.34 -3.00 1.20
CA ILE A 1 -29.64 -1.54 1.18
C ILE A 1 -31.15 -1.33 1.04
N VAL A 2 -31.83 -2.06 0.16
CA VAL A 2 -33.31 -2.01 0.05
C VAL A 2 -33.99 -2.62 1.29
N HIS A 3 -35.08 -2.00 1.80
CA HIS A 3 -35.90 -2.42 2.95
C HIS A 3 -35.28 -2.25 4.35
N SER A 4 -34.38 -1.29 4.52
CA SER A 4 -33.85 -0.95 5.85
C SER A 4 -34.89 -0.15 6.65
N LYS A 5 -35.21 -0.59 7.88
CA LYS A 5 -36.17 0.07 8.80
C LYS A 5 -35.59 1.28 9.53
N LEU A 6 -34.39 1.72 9.17
CA LEU A 6 -33.79 2.92 9.76
C LEU A 6 -34.42 4.15 9.09
N PRO A 7 -34.92 5.15 9.85
CA PRO A 7 -35.60 6.31 9.28
C PRO A 7 -34.80 7.08 8.22
N ALA A 8 -33.46 7.10 8.35
CA ALA A 8 -32.59 7.73 7.35
C ALA A 8 -32.52 6.94 6.04
N ALA A 9 -32.58 5.60 6.10
CA ALA A 9 -32.53 4.75 4.93
C ALA A 9 -33.85 4.74 4.16
N GLU A 10 -35.00 4.78 4.86
CA GLU A 10 -36.32 4.91 4.22
C GLU A 10 -36.44 6.21 3.42
N LYS A 11 -35.99 7.34 3.98
CA LYS A 11 -35.97 8.63 3.28
C LYS A 11 -35.10 8.60 2.02
N PHE A 12 -33.93 7.96 2.11
CA PHE A 12 -33.04 7.80 0.95
C PHE A 12 -33.65 6.89 -0.11
N GLU A 13 -34.31 5.81 0.31
CA GLU A 13 -34.99 4.87 -0.60
C GLU A 13 -36.10 5.58 -1.38
N HIS A 14 -36.99 6.30 -0.70
CA HIS A 14 -38.02 7.11 -1.34
C HIS A 14 -37.44 8.13 -2.32
N TRP A 15 -36.44 8.91 -1.90
CA TRP A 15 -35.78 9.87 -2.79
C TRP A 15 -35.15 9.19 -4.03
N LEU A 16 -34.50 8.03 -3.85
CA LEU A 16 -33.88 7.31 -4.96
C LEU A 16 -34.92 6.80 -5.97
N PHE A 17 -35.99 6.16 -5.50
CA PHE A 17 -36.96 5.48 -6.36
C PHE A 17 -38.05 6.38 -6.91
N ASP A 18 -38.47 7.41 -6.17
CA ASP A 18 -39.56 8.29 -6.58
C ASP A 18 -39.04 9.48 -7.41
N GLU A 19 -37.81 9.93 -7.15
CA GLU A 19 -37.25 11.15 -7.77
C GLU A 19 -36.07 10.86 -8.71
N VAL A 20 -35.01 10.22 -8.22
CA VAL A 20 -33.75 10.09 -8.96
C VAL A 20 -33.86 9.12 -10.14
N VAL A 21 -34.26 7.87 -9.89
CA VAL A 21 -34.32 6.82 -10.92
C VAL A 21 -35.32 7.15 -12.04
N PRO A 22 -36.56 7.62 -11.74
CA PRO A 22 -37.51 8.00 -12.78
C PRO A 22 -36.99 9.15 -13.65
N THR A 23 -36.29 10.11 -13.05
CA THR A 23 -35.68 11.24 -13.76
C THR A 23 -34.58 10.75 -14.69
N ILE A 24 -33.61 9.98 -14.19
CA ILE A 24 -32.53 9.40 -15.01
C ILE A 24 -33.08 8.59 -16.18
N ARG A 25 -34.16 7.80 -15.96
CA ARG A 25 -34.78 7.01 -17.04
C ARG A 25 -35.39 7.88 -18.15
N LYS A 26 -35.89 9.07 -17.82
CA LYS A 26 -36.53 9.99 -18.78
C LYS A 26 -35.53 10.89 -19.50
N THR A 27 -34.60 11.49 -18.77
CA THR A 27 -33.70 12.55 -19.26
C THR A 27 -32.27 12.07 -19.51
N GLY A 28 -31.92 10.87 -19.04
CA GLY A 28 -30.56 10.35 -19.11
C GLY A 28 -29.63 10.86 -17.99
N GLY A 29 -30.09 11.74 -17.10
CA GLY A 29 -29.27 12.28 -16.01
C GLY A 29 -30.07 13.01 -14.94
N TYR A 30 -29.57 12.98 -13.71
CA TYR A 30 -30.10 13.72 -12.57
C TYR A 30 -29.10 14.80 -12.16
N MET A 31 -29.59 16.03 -11.97
CA MET A 31 -28.81 17.18 -11.53
C MET A 31 -29.58 17.87 -10.42
N THR A 32 -28.86 18.46 -9.45
CA THR A 32 -29.49 19.22 -8.37
C THR A 32 -30.09 20.53 -8.90
N ASP A 33 -31.18 21.00 -8.30
CA ASP A 33 -31.82 22.27 -8.69
C ASP A 33 -30.84 23.45 -8.68
N SER A 34 -29.93 23.48 -7.70
CA SER A 34 -28.86 24.47 -7.62
C SER A 34 -27.91 24.48 -8.82
N LEU A 35 -27.68 23.32 -9.44
CA LEU A 35 -26.85 23.21 -10.65
C LEU A 35 -27.65 23.62 -11.88
N LEU A 36 -28.92 23.27 -11.95
CA LEU A 36 -29.83 23.67 -13.03
C LEU A 36 -30.02 25.19 -13.07
N GLU A 37 -30.23 25.84 -11.93
CA GLU A 37 -30.30 27.30 -11.83
C GLU A 37 -29.02 27.99 -12.30
N ARG A 38 -27.85 27.41 -11.97
CA ARG A 38 -26.55 27.92 -12.44
C ARG A 38 -26.39 27.76 -13.94
N ILE A 39 -26.80 26.62 -14.50
CA ILE A 39 -26.78 26.40 -15.96
C ILE A 39 -27.73 27.37 -16.67
N GLN A 40 -28.89 27.67 -16.06
CA GLN A 40 -29.84 28.63 -16.63
C GLN A 40 -29.27 30.05 -16.66
N LYS A 41 -28.51 30.46 -15.64
CA LYS A 41 -27.82 31.76 -15.59
C LYS A 41 -26.62 31.82 -16.54
N GLU A 42 -25.85 30.74 -16.60
CA GLU A 42 -24.61 30.64 -17.37
C GLU A 42 -24.54 29.28 -18.10
N PRO A 43 -25.01 29.21 -19.37
CA PRO A 43 -25.02 27.96 -20.12
C PRO A 43 -23.64 27.34 -20.35
N ALA A 44 -22.55 28.11 -20.26
CA ALA A 44 -21.18 27.60 -20.39
C ALA A 44 -20.78 26.62 -19.27
N VAL A 45 -21.40 26.72 -18.10
CA VAL A 45 -21.11 25.87 -16.92
C VAL A 45 -21.35 24.39 -17.22
N ILE A 46 -22.33 24.06 -18.06
CA ILE A 46 -22.62 22.66 -18.41
C ILE A 46 -21.46 22.02 -19.16
N MET A 47 -20.78 22.80 -20.01
CA MET A 47 -19.67 22.30 -20.82
C MET A 47 -18.43 22.08 -19.99
N GLU A 48 -18.12 23.00 -19.08
CA GLU A 48 -17.02 22.84 -18.11
C GLU A 48 -17.25 21.63 -17.20
N PHE A 49 -18.48 21.47 -16.70
CA PHE A 49 -18.86 20.34 -15.86
C PHE A 49 -18.71 19.00 -16.61
N ALA A 50 -19.23 18.92 -17.84
CA ALA A 50 -19.08 17.73 -18.68
C ALA A 50 -17.61 17.41 -18.97
N GLN A 51 -16.79 18.41 -19.26
CA GLN A 51 -15.35 18.22 -19.47
C GLN A 51 -14.64 17.71 -18.22
N ALA A 52 -14.96 18.25 -17.04
CA ALA A 52 -14.40 17.78 -15.77
C ALA A 52 -14.73 16.30 -15.53
N LEU A 53 -15.99 15.89 -15.76
CA LEU A 53 -16.41 14.50 -15.64
C LEU A 53 -15.70 13.57 -16.63
N ILE A 54 -15.53 14.00 -17.89
CA ILE A 54 -14.82 13.22 -18.90
C ILE A 54 -13.35 13.05 -18.53
N ARG A 55 -12.69 14.13 -18.07
CA ARG A 55 -11.29 14.08 -17.62
C ARG A 55 -11.12 13.10 -16.47
N GLU A 56 -11.99 13.17 -15.47
CA GLU A 56 -11.92 12.27 -14.31
C GLU A 56 -12.17 10.81 -14.71
N LYS A 57 -13.16 10.56 -15.58
CA LYS A 57 -13.41 9.21 -16.13
C LYS A 57 -12.22 8.67 -16.91
N ASN A 58 -11.58 9.50 -17.74
CA ASN A 58 -10.41 9.10 -18.51
C ASN A 58 -9.20 8.82 -17.60
N ARG A 59 -9.04 9.61 -16.53
CA ARG A 59 -8.01 9.37 -15.52
C ARG A 59 -8.21 8.03 -14.82
N VAL A 60 -9.44 7.73 -14.36
CA VAL A 60 -9.75 6.44 -13.71
C VAL A 60 -9.49 5.28 -14.67
N LYS A 61 -9.94 5.37 -15.93
CA LYS A 61 -9.69 4.33 -16.94
C LYS A 61 -8.20 4.12 -17.21
N ALA A 62 -7.41 5.18 -17.32
CA ALA A 62 -5.97 5.07 -17.54
C ALA A 62 -5.31 4.32 -16.37
N LEU A 63 -5.66 4.68 -15.13
CA LEU A 63 -5.18 3.99 -13.93
C LEU A 63 -5.63 2.53 -13.88
N GLU A 64 -6.87 2.22 -14.26
CA GLU A 64 -7.37 0.83 -14.33
C GLU A 64 -6.59 -0.01 -15.34
N VAL A 65 -6.25 0.56 -16.50
CA VAL A 65 -5.43 -0.12 -17.52
C VAL A 65 -4.05 -0.42 -16.96
N GLU A 66 -3.38 0.57 -16.37
CA GLU A 66 -2.07 0.39 -15.73
C GLU A 66 -2.12 -0.71 -14.66
N LEU A 67 -3.13 -0.65 -13.78
CA LEU A 67 -3.32 -1.63 -12.72
C LEU A 67 -3.52 -3.04 -13.30
N ASN A 68 -4.35 -3.19 -14.34
CA ASN A 68 -4.60 -4.49 -14.99
C ASN A 68 -3.36 -5.05 -15.70
N THR A 69 -2.45 -4.20 -16.20
CA THR A 69 -1.16 -4.68 -16.74
C THR A 69 -0.16 -5.10 -15.65
N ALA A 70 -0.22 -4.46 -14.48
CA ALA A 70 0.70 -4.73 -13.37
C ALA A 70 0.26 -5.94 -12.52
N LYS A 71 -1.04 -6.12 -12.31
CA LYS A 71 -1.65 -7.25 -11.57
C LYS A 71 -1.06 -8.62 -11.90
N PRO A 72 -1.03 -9.09 -13.17
CA PRO A 72 -0.57 -10.44 -13.46
C PRO A 72 0.91 -10.64 -13.12
N LYS A 73 1.72 -9.56 -13.15
CA LYS A 73 3.12 -9.63 -12.70
C LYS A 73 3.19 -9.76 -11.19
N ALA A 74 2.42 -8.97 -10.44
CA ALA A 74 2.37 -9.06 -8.98
C ALA A 74 1.84 -10.43 -8.54
N ASP A 75 0.74 -10.90 -9.10
CA ASP A 75 0.11 -12.19 -8.78
C ASP A 75 1.06 -13.37 -9.08
N TYR A 76 1.82 -13.30 -10.18
CA TYR A 76 2.86 -14.29 -10.46
C TYR A 76 3.95 -14.28 -9.40
N TYR A 77 4.46 -13.11 -9.01
CA TYR A 77 5.45 -13.04 -7.93
C TYR A 77 4.90 -13.60 -6.62
N ASP A 78 3.67 -13.26 -6.25
CA ASP A 78 3.05 -13.75 -5.01
C ASP A 78 2.80 -15.27 -5.03
N ALA A 79 2.48 -15.85 -6.19
CA ALA A 79 2.26 -17.29 -6.34
C ALA A 79 3.54 -18.14 -6.26
N PHE A 80 4.70 -17.59 -6.64
CA PHE A 80 5.98 -18.31 -6.70
C PHE A 80 6.93 -18.01 -5.53
N ILE A 81 6.66 -16.96 -4.74
CA ILE A 81 7.41 -16.69 -3.52
C ILE A 81 6.84 -17.59 -2.41
N ASN A 82 7.58 -18.65 -2.05
CA ASN A 82 7.16 -19.46 -0.92
C ASN A 82 7.26 -18.64 0.37
N PRO A 83 6.23 -18.64 1.23
CA PRO A 83 6.30 -17.99 2.54
C PRO A 83 7.47 -18.48 3.40
N ASP A 84 7.92 -19.71 3.14
CA ASP A 84 9.03 -20.38 3.81
C ASP A 84 10.42 -20.01 3.27
N ASP A 85 10.51 -19.23 2.18
CA ASP A 85 11.78 -18.76 1.61
C ASP A 85 12.41 -17.67 2.49
N CYS A 86 12.95 -18.13 3.61
CA CYS A 86 13.64 -17.31 4.59
C CYS A 86 15.12 -17.21 4.22
N THR A 87 15.66 -15.99 4.11
CA THR A 87 17.09 -15.80 3.85
C THR A 87 17.81 -15.09 4.99
N ASN A 88 19.08 -15.40 5.18
CA ASN A 88 19.88 -14.83 6.25
C ASN A 88 20.14 -13.32 6.00
N ILE A 89 20.62 -12.62 7.02
CA ILE A 89 20.88 -11.16 6.97
C ILE A 89 21.83 -10.78 5.83
N ARG A 90 22.89 -11.56 5.63
CA ARG A 90 23.91 -11.30 4.60
C ARG A 90 23.38 -11.51 3.19
N THR A 91 22.63 -12.58 2.96
CA THR A 91 22.01 -12.90 1.67
C THR A 91 20.96 -11.85 1.35
N THR A 92 20.12 -11.46 2.32
CA THR A 92 19.16 -10.36 2.16
C THR A 92 19.85 -9.04 1.78
N ALA A 93 20.96 -8.69 2.44
CA ALA A 93 21.72 -7.49 2.09
C ALA A 93 22.24 -7.53 0.65
N LYS A 94 22.74 -8.69 0.20
CA LYS A 94 23.19 -8.90 -1.19
C LYS A 94 22.05 -8.80 -2.21
N GLU A 95 20.91 -9.43 -1.92
CA GLU A 95 19.69 -9.36 -2.75
C GLU A 95 19.26 -7.89 -2.96
N LEU A 96 19.29 -7.09 -1.88
CA LEU A 96 18.96 -5.68 -1.92
C LEU A 96 20.08 -4.78 -2.47
N LYS A 97 21.23 -5.35 -2.83
CA LYS A 97 22.44 -4.64 -3.28
C LYS A 97 22.95 -3.59 -2.27
N ILE A 98 22.79 -3.85 -0.98
CA ILE A 98 23.24 -2.98 0.11
C ILE A 98 24.50 -3.57 0.75
N PRO A 99 25.54 -2.77 1.04
CA PRO A 99 26.69 -3.24 1.81
C PRO A 99 26.26 -3.75 3.19
N GLU A 100 26.63 -5.00 3.52
CA GLU A 100 26.17 -5.71 4.71
C GLU A 100 26.35 -4.90 6.01
N ARG A 101 27.50 -4.24 6.19
CA ARG A 101 27.77 -3.42 7.38
C ARG A 101 26.78 -2.25 7.53
N LYS A 102 26.43 -1.57 6.43
CA LYS A 102 25.45 -0.47 6.44
C LYS A 102 24.05 -1.01 6.75
N PHE A 103 23.72 -2.17 6.18
CA PHE A 103 22.43 -2.82 6.42
C PHE A 103 22.25 -3.20 7.89
N VAL A 104 23.25 -3.84 8.50
CA VAL A 104 23.23 -4.18 9.93
C VAL A 104 23.15 -2.92 10.80
N GLN A 105 23.91 -1.87 10.48
CA GLN A 105 23.85 -0.61 11.22
C GLN A 105 22.47 0.03 11.16
N PHE A 106 21.81 0.01 10.00
CA PHE A 106 20.42 0.47 9.85
C PHE A 106 19.45 -0.32 10.73
N LEU A 107 19.53 -1.65 10.71
CA LEU A 107 18.64 -2.51 11.51
C LEU A 107 18.82 -2.30 13.02
N LEU A 108 20.06 -2.05 13.46
CA LEU A 108 20.35 -1.70 14.85
C LEU A 108 19.83 -0.31 15.23
N LYS A 109 20.07 0.69 14.35
CA LYS A 109 19.65 2.09 14.57
C LYS A 109 18.13 2.23 14.67
N GLU A 110 17.40 1.57 13.77
CA GLU A 110 15.94 1.55 13.77
C GLU A 110 15.35 0.59 14.82
N LYS A 111 16.19 -0.08 15.61
CA LYS A 111 15.79 -1.02 16.66
C LYS A 111 14.90 -2.16 16.14
N TYR A 112 15.23 -2.69 14.97
CA TYR A 112 14.68 -3.95 14.46
C TYR A 112 15.35 -5.14 15.11
N LEU A 113 16.68 -5.14 15.12
CA LEU A 113 17.53 -6.15 15.73
C LEU A 113 18.36 -5.54 16.87
N PHE A 114 18.82 -6.37 17.79
CA PHE A 114 19.82 -6.04 18.80
C PHE A 114 20.95 -7.07 18.81
N ARG A 115 22.08 -6.70 19.40
CA ARG A 115 23.17 -7.63 19.67
C ARG A 115 22.99 -8.22 21.06
N SER A 116 22.89 -9.53 21.13
CA SER A 116 22.92 -10.27 22.39
C SER A 116 24.34 -10.22 23.01
N PRO A 117 24.49 -10.61 24.30
CA PRO A 117 25.81 -10.70 24.93
C PRO A 117 26.80 -11.62 24.21
N SER A 118 26.29 -12.66 23.52
CA SER A 118 27.08 -13.55 22.68
C SER A 118 27.44 -12.95 21.30
N GLY A 119 26.99 -11.73 21.01
CA GLY A 119 27.25 -11.02 19.76
C GLY A 119 26.28 -11.37 18.61
N GLN A 120 25.34 -12.31 18.82
CA GLN A 120 24.34 -12.71 17.83
C GLN A 120 23.29 -11.60 17.62
N LEU A 121 22.85 -11.43 16.38
CA LEU A 121 21.79 -10.47 16.01
C LEU A 121 20.42 -11.13 16.15
N LEU A 122 19.62 -10.63 17.09
CA LEU A 122 18.28 -11.14 17.39
C LEU A 122 17.22 -10.04 17.22
N PRO A 123 15.99 -10.37 16.81
CA PRO A 123 14.92 -9.40 16.68
C PRO A 123 14.42 -8.92 18.04
N TYR A 124 14.10 -7.63 18.14
CA TYR A 124 13.34 -7.15 19.30
C TYR A 124 11.93 -7.77 19.30
N ASN A 125 11.43 -8.10 20.49
CA ASN A 125 10.02 -8.47 20.67
C ASN A 125 9.15 -7.22 20.64
N LYS A 126 8.63 -6.88 19.46
CA LYS A 126 7.76 -5.72 19.20
C LYS A 126 6.67 -6.15 18.23
N ASP A 127 5.48 -5.58 18.37
CA ASP A 127 4.38 -5.82 17.43
C ASP A 127 4.75 -5.45 15.99
N SER A 128 5.57 -4.40 15.82
CA SER A 128 6.09 -4.00 14.50
C SER A 128 7.02 -5.03 13.85
N ASN A 129 7.59 -5.95 14.63
CA ASN A 129 8.47 -7.01 14.14
C ASN A 129 7.73 -8.34 13.90
N ALA A 130 6.43 -8.41 14.21
CA ALA A 130 5.64 -9.62 14.08
C ALA A 130 5.64 -10.13 12.62
N GLY A 131 6.14 -11.35 12.44
CA GLY A 131 6.22 -12.02 11.14
C GLY A 131 7.26 -11.45 10.17
N LEU A 132 8.13 -10.52 10.59
CA LEU A 132 9.24 -10.02 9.74
C LEU A 132 10.48 -10.92 9.81
N PHE A 133 10.69 -11.55 10.96
CA PHE A 133 11.87 -12.35 11.26
C PHE A 133 11.48 -13.70 11.82
N ILE A 134 12.29 -14.70 11.52
CA ILE A 134 12.23 -16.02 12.14
C ILE A 134 13.61 -16.32 12.71
N VAL A 135 13.67 -16.71 13.97
CA VAL A 135 14.91 -17.18 14.61
C VAL A 135 14.90 -18.69 14.56
N ARG A 136 15.95 -19.29 14.00
CA ARG A 136 16.16 -20.74 14.02
C ARG A 136 17.41 -21.06 14.80
N ASP A 137 17.31 -22.05 15.66
CA ASP A 137 18.48 -22.61 16.34
C ASP A 137 19.17 -23.61 15.43
N PHE A 138 20.49 -23.60 15.46
CA PHE A 138 21.33 -24.55 14.77
C PHE A 138 22.29 -25.22 15.75
N VAL A 139 22.52 -26.50 15.51
CA VAL A 139 23.47 -27.31 16.25
C VAL A 139 24.45 -27.88 15.24
N THR A 140 25.70 -27.47 15.37
CA THR A 140 26.85 -28.09 14.70
C THR A 140 27.54 -29.02 15.71
N TYR A 141 28.45 -29.87 15.25
CA TYR A 141 29.21 -30.86 16.05
C TYR A 141 29.70 -30.36 17.42
N CYS A 142 30.01 -29.08 17.57
CA CYS A 142 30.56 -28.47 18.78
C CYS A 142 29.99 -27.07 19.11
N TYR A 143 29.00 -26.57 18.36
CA TYR A 143 28.46 -25.23 18.56
C TYR A 143 26.95 -25.24 18.47
N THR A 144 26.31 -24.64 19.47
CA THR A 144 24.88 -24.32 19.45
C THR A 144 24.73 -22.82 19.33
N GLY A 145 23.79 -22.37 18.51
CA GLY A 145 23.53 -20.95 18.35
C GLY A 145 22.21 -20.68 17.65
N SER A 146 21.80 -19.42 17.67
CA SER A 146 20.57 -18.97 17.03
C SER A 146 20.92 -18.06 15.85
N GLN A 147 20.24 -18.25 14.73
CA GLN A 147 20.38 -17.40 13.54
C GLN A 147 19.03 -16.79 13.15
N THR A 148 19.05 -15.47 12.92
CA THR A 148 17.87 -14.72 12.46
C THR A 148 17.79 -14.73 10.93
N TYR A 149 16.62 -15.06 10.42
CA TYR A 149 16.27 -15.04 9.00
C TYR A 149 15.15 -14.03 8.74
N PHE A 150 15.12 -13.49 7.52
CA PHE A 150 14.06 -12.61 7.02
C PHE A 150 13.01 -13.41 6.29
N THR A 151 11.75 -13.18 6.62
CA THR A 151 10.61 -13.62 5.81
C THR A 151 10.50 -12.74 4.56
N PRO A 152 9.81 -13.20 3.49
CA PRO A 152 9.53 -12.35 2.32
C PRO A 152 8.88 -11.01 2.71
N LYS A 153 7.92 -11.05 3.65
CA LYS A 153 7.30 -9.86 4.24
C LYS A 153 8.32 -8.94 4.94
N GLY A 154 9.23 -9.53 5.71
CA GLY A 154 10.34 -8.83 6.34
C GLY A 154 11.22 -8.07 5.35
N LYS A 155 11.61 -8.73 4.25
CA LYS A 155 12.44 -8.14 3.20
C LYS A 155 11.77 -6.92 2.57
N GLU A 156 10.48 -7.02 2.23
CA GLU A 156 9.77 -5.94 1.55
C GLU A 156 9.61 -4.71 2.44
N VAL A 157 9.18 -4.90 3.70
CA VAL A 157 9.06 -3.81 4.67
C VAL A 157 10.38 -3.09 4.87
N ILE A 158 11.47 -3.85 5.00
CA ILE A 158 12.80 -3.29 5.25
C ILE A 158 13.34 -2.59 4.00
N ARG A 159 13.11 -3.14 2.80
CA ARG A 159 13.46 -2.51 1.52
C ARG A 159 12.80 -1.13 1.40
N MET A 160 11.50 -1.05 1.62
CA MET A 160 10.74 0.20 1.53
C MET A 160 11.23 1.24 2.54
N LYS A 161 11.47 0.84 3.79
CA LYS A 161 11.98 1.77 4.82
C LYS A 161 13.42 2.22 4.55
N PHE A 162 14.27 1.33 4.06
CA PHE A 162 15.65 1.67 3.71
C PHE A 162 15.70 2.67 2.56
N GLN A 163 14.89 2.47 1.51
CA GLN A 163 14.79 3.40 0.39
C GLN A 163 14.29 4.78 0.83
N LYS A 164 13.25 4.83 1.68
CA LYS A 164 12.74 6.09 2.23
C LYS A 164 13.81 6.88 2.98
N LYS A 165 14.58 6.20 3.86
CA LYS A 165 15.67 6.84 4.63
C LYS A 165 16.83 7.28 3.74
N CYS A 166 17.20 6.48 2.74
CA CYS A 166 18.24 6.85 1.79
C CYS A 166 17.82 8.07 0.94
N GLY A 167 16.54 8.15 0.54
CA GLY A 167 15.97 9.31 -0.13
C GLY A 167 15.96 10.57 0.76
N GLU A 168 15.56 10.43 2.03
CA GLU A 168 15.61 11.52 3.02
C GLU A 168 17.04 11.99 3.30
N GLU A 169 18.04 11.11 3.27
CA GLU A 169 19.47 11.47 3.42
C GLU A 169 20.09 12.11 2.16
N LEU A 170 19.47 11.94 0.98
CA LEU A 170 19.91 12.57 -0.29
C LEU A 170 19.40 14.00 -0.47
N LEU A 171 18.21 14.33 0.07
CA LEU A 171 17.65 15.69 0.04
C LEU A 171 18.54 16.77 0.71
N PRO A 172 19.19 16.55 1.88
CA PRO A 172 20.04 17.57 2.52
C PRO A 172 21.39 17.80 1.82
N LYS A 173 21.78 16.98 0.84
CA LYS A 173 23.04 17.16 0.09
C LYS A 173 22.91 18.02 -1.17
N ILE A 174 21.70 18.26 -1.64
CA ILE A 174 21.42 19.13 -2.81
C ILE A 174 21.18 20.59 -2.37
N ALA A 175 20.97 20.82 -1.07
CA ALA A 175 20.65 22.14 -0.49
C ALA A 175 21.85 22.84 0.18
N ARG A 176 23.10 22.52 -0.18
CA ARG A 176 24.31 23.20 0.31
C ARG A 176 25.21 23.63 -0.84
#